data_AF-A0A6S7JT01-F1
#
_entry.id   AF-A0A6S7JT01-F1
#
_cell.length_a   1.000
_cell.length_b   1.000
_cell.length_c   1.000
_cell.angle_alpha   90.00
_cell.angle_beta   90.00
_cell.angle_gamma   90.00
#
_symmetry.space_group_name_H-M   'P 1'
#
loop_
_entity.id
_entity.type
_entity.pdbx_description
1 polymer ?
#
loop_
_entity_poly.entity_id
_entity_poly.type
_entity_poly.pdbx_seq_one_letter_code
_entity_poly.pdbx_strand_id
1 'polypeptide(L)'
;MGMKESPVTWNVPSNESPVDPLGPPHWSSKFGDVNVQDFAIQISTTKNFEDTKAHWSYRLKANRALGNLFGVGSGGCTDFHSGIGNVSYIKDILTETVVTAKFNCSKFGSNTDPNLGWGRMNYCFRNKCPKGYAFFKGVPFRLDNHGSFSYSASSEFSGITHDATAFVGCVAGKCCACFGTKGGRGHYCSRKCKAVNGGTIITGKVYVWFWIRTRMPKRLWKRCMEFKMKTEAGKSETYYIDRMTGTAHKGTCSEQFQAFLNEGTLVVKNKESLNNIPSVPGLLSYREDNEKLYVKKGNKWDAIGSENETKNLVMTEVTHLEKNLADQKKIQGARTQNLESSINKRLTQLEQHLKARLKKIEGKVPYTGRWPSGSYCILANGKCPSGFSRSHGYMKAIKMYTTNSAYMKQVYFGDSKIMCHDSCRGWGDLVITACCK
;
A
#
# COMPACT_ATOMS: atom_id res chain seq x y z
N MET A 1 20.82 -15.62 18.69
CA MET A 1 21.58 -16.87 18.88
C MET A 1 22.80 -16.61 19.75
N GLY A 2 23.76 -15.76 19.41
CA GLY A 2 24.77 -15.38 20.40
C GLY A 2 25.62 -14.22 19.92
N MET A 3 26.17 -13.44 20.85
CA MET A 3 27.12 -12.38 20.52
C MET A 3 28.18 -12.20 21.60
N LYS A 4 29.38 -11.75 21.21
CA LYS A 4 30.47 -11.38 22.11
C LYS A 4 31.34 -10.26 21.55
N GLU A 5 31.80 -9.36 22.41
CA GLU A 5 32.75 -8.28 22.07
C GLU A 5 34.21 -8.67 22.39
N SER A 6 34.58 -9.93 22.15
CA SER A 6 35.89 -10.50 22.46
C SER A 6 36.08 -11.84 21.71
N PRO A 7 37.32 -12.27 21.39
CA PRO A 7 37.53 -13.59 20.81
C PRO A 7 37.39 -14.71 21.84
N VAL A 8 37.25 -14.37 23.13
CA VAL A 8 37.04 -15.32 24.23
C VAL A 8 35.59 -15.80 24.23
N THR A 9 35.38 -17.04 23.77
CA THR A 9 34.03 -17.60 23.65
C THR A 9 33.52 -18.21 24.97
N TRP A 10 34.42 -18.70 25.84
CA TRP A 10 34.12 -19.48 27.06
C TRP A 10 33.27 -18.81 28.12
N ASN A 11 33.44 -17.51 28.26
CA ASN A 11 32.78 -16.71 29.29
C ASN A 11 31.51 -16.04 28.76
N VAL A 12 31.01 -16.43 27.58
CA VAL A 12 29.76 -15.88 27.06
C VAL A 12 28.62 -16.45 27.91
N PRO A 13 27.88 -15.61 28.65
CA PRO A 13 26.81 -16.07 29.51
C PRO A 13 25.64 -16.59 28.67
N SER A 14 24.86 -17.51 29.23
CA SER A 14 23.64 -18.02 28.60
C SER A 14 22.43 -17.63 29.42
N ASN A 15 21.39 -17.11 28.78
CA ASN A 15 20.13 -16.72 29.40
C ASN A 15 18.95 -16.98 28.44
N GLU A 16 17.72 -16.74 28.89
CA GLU A 16 16.51 -16.95 28.06
C GLU A 16 16.09 -15.71 27.26
N SER A 17 16.91 -14.65 27.26
CA SER A 17 16.59 -13.43 26.54
C SER A 17 16.87 -13.59 25.04
N PRO A 18 16.13 -12.87 24.17
CA PRO A 18 16.52 -12.68 22.78
C PRO A 18 17.87 -11.96 22.70
N VAL A 19 18.68 -12.34 21.72
CA VAL A 19 19.97 -11.67 21.47
C VAL A 19 19.73 -10.41 20.64
N ASP A 20 19.99 -9.26 21.24
CA ASP A 20 20.13 -7.99 20.54
C ASP A 20 21.60 -7.81 20.09
N PRO A 21 21.90 -7.60 18.79
CA PRO A 21 23.25 -7.36 18.30
C PRO A 21 23.99 -6.17 18.93
N LEU A 22 23.26 -5.19 19.47
CA LEU A 22 23.81 -4.02 20.16
C LEU A 22 23.75 -4.13 21.69
N GLY A 23 23.06 -5.16 22.19
CA GLY A 23 22.88 -5.44 23.61
C GLY A 23 24.11 -6.12 24.26
N PRO A 24 23.97 -6.54 25.53
CA PRO A 24 25.07 -7.17 26.24
C PRO A 24 25.40 -8.58 25.69
N PRO A 25 26.68 -9.00 25.69
CA PRO A 25 27.09 -10.33 25.26
C PRO A 25 26.37 -11.47 25.98
N HIS A 26 25.70 -12.34 25.22
CA HIS A 26 25.13 -13.58 25.73
C HIS A 26 24.77 -14.56 24.60
N TRP A 27 24.52 -15.81 24.97
CA TRP A 27 23.80 -16.82 24.21
C TRP A 27 22.35 -16.91 24.68
N SER A 28 21.42 -17.12 23.75
CA SER A 28 20.04 -17.42 24.11
C SER A 28 19.85 -18.92 24.25
N SER A 29 19.49 -19.40 25.44
CA SER A 29 19.22 -20.81 25.74
C SER A 29 17.86 -21.27 25.22
N LYS A 30 17.01 -20.36 24.72
CA LYS A 30 15.71 -20.68 24.11
C LYS A 30 15.80 -21.58 22.88
N PHE A 31 16.98 -21.68 22.27
CA PHE A 31 17.19 -22.42 21.02
C PHE A 31 17.89 -23.77 21.21
N GLY A 32 18.13 -24.21 22.45
CA GLY A 32 18.88 -25.44 22.74
C GLY A 32 18.31 -26.69 22.07
N ASP A 33 16.99 -26.85 22.05
CA ASP A 33 16.33 -28.03 21.47
C ASP A 33 15.90 -27.84 20.01
N VAL A 34 16.19 -26.66 19.45
CA VAL A 34 15.88 -26.38 18.04
C VAL A 34 16.87 -27.13 17.15
N ASN A 35 16.34 -27.87 16.19
CA ASN A 35 17.13 -28.54 15.17
C ASN A 35 17.70 -27.51 14.19
N VAL A 36 19.03 -27.47 14.11
CA VAL A 36 19.80 -26.54 13.28
C VAL A 36 20.37 -27.27 12.08
N GLN A 37 20.37 -26.57 10.96
CA GLN A 37 20.87 -27.03 9.67
C GLN A 37 22.16 -26.31 9.28
N ASP A 38 22.23 -25.01 9.58
CA ASP A 38 23.46 -24.22 9.44
C ASP A 38 23.83 -23.62 10.80
N PHE A 39 25.12 -23.66 11.14
CA PHE A 39 25.72 -22.85 12.20
C PHE A 39 26.70 -21.90 11.53
N ALA A 40 26.60 -20.60 11.78
CA ALA A 40 27.44 -19.60 11.14
C ALA A 40 28.10 -18.70 12.17
N ILE A 41 29.25 -18.18 11.77
CA ILE A 41 30.12 -17.36 12.60
C ILE A 41 30.51 -16.15 11.79
N GLN A 42 30.35 -15.00 12.41
CA GLN A 42 30.67 -13.72 11.82
C GLN A 42 31.60 -12.96 12.75
N ILE A 43 32.62 -12.34 12.18
CA ILE A 43 33.66 -11.60 12.89
C ILE A 43 33.80 -10.22 12.25
N SER A 44 33.82 -9.17 13.07
CA SER A 44 34.14 -7.79 12.64
C SER A 44 35.02 -7.06 13.66
N THR A 45 35.49 -5.88 13.26
CA THR A 45 36.26 -4.94 14.11
C THR A 45 35.36 -3.92 14.82
N THR A 46 34.11 -3.77 14.39
CA THR A 46 33.14 -2.79 14.93
C THR A 46 31.77 -3.43 15.14
N LYS A 47 30.82 -2.73 15.80
CA LYS A 47 29.43 -3.22 15.92
C LYS A 47 28.68 -3.26 14.58
N ASN A 48 29.21 -2.61 13.54
CA ASN A 48 28.56 -2.56 12.24
C ASN A 48 28.79 -3.88 11.49
N PHE A 49 27.71 -4.45 10.96
CA PHE A 49 27.72 -5.64 10.12
C PHE A 49 28.47 -5.44 8.80
N GLU A 50 28.51 -4.22 8.27
CA GLU A 50 29.23 -3.90 7.04
C GLU A 50 30.76 -4.04 7.21
N ASP A 51 31.25 -3.89 8.44
CA ASP A 51 32.68 -4.05 8.79
C ASP A 51 33.10 -5.51 9.00
N THR A 52 32.27 -6.46 8.58
CA THR A 52 32.56 -7.89 8.69
C THR A 52 33.84 -8.25 7.94
N LYS A 53 34.78 -8.86 8.66
CA LYS A 53 36.08 -9.29 8.13
C LYS A 53 36.09 -10.76 7.73
N ALA A 54 35.27 -11.58 8.40
CA ALA A 54 35.06 -12.97 8.04
C ALA A 54 33.65 -13.41 8.42
N HIS A 55 33.00 -14.17 7.53
CA HIS A 55 31.69 -14.77 7.79
C HIS A 55 31.57 -16.10 7.07
N TRP A 56 31.36 -17.17 7.82
CA TRP A 56 31.19 -18.51 7.25
C TRP A 56 30.08 -19.29 7.93
N SER A 57 29.50 -20.25 7.21
CA SER A 57 28.56 -21.21 7.79
C SER A 57 28.97 -22.65 7.56
N TYR A 58 28.92 -23.45 8.63
CA TYR A 58 28.94 -24.90 8.58
C TYR A 58 27.55 -25.41 8.19
N ARG A 59 27.40 -25.95 6.97
CA ARG A 59 26.23 -26.72 6.58
C ARG A 59 26.34 -28.11 7.18
N LEU A 60 25.38 -28.54 7.98
CA LEU A 60 25.38 -29.88 8.56
C LEU A 60 24.75 -30.89 7.57
N LYS A 61 25.28 -32.12 7.52
CA LYS A 61 24.69 -33.19 6.67
C LYS A 61 23.32 -33.63 7.20
N ALA A 62 23.15 -33.62 8.51
CA ALA A 62 21.88 -33.91 9.18
C ALA A 62 21.52 -32.76 10.13
N ASN A 63 20.23 -32.45 10.23
CA ASN A 63 19.72 -31.51 11.21
C ASN A 63 19.96 -32.07 12.63
N ARG A 64 20.36 -31.22 13.57
CA ARG A 64 20.59 -31.63 14.97
C ARG A 64 20.27 -30.51 15.95
N ALA A 65 19.88 -30.86 17.17
CA ALA A 65 19.61 -29.88 18.21
C ALA A 65 20.86 -29.02 18.49
N LEU A 66 20.69 -27.71 18.67
CA LEU A 66 21.79 -26.79 18.98
C LEU A 66 22.56 -27.23 20.24
N GLY A 67 21.84 -27.69 21.26
CA GLY A 67 22.40 -28.22 22.51
C GLY A 67 23.15 -29.54 22.34
N ASN A 68 23.17 -30.15 21.15
CA ASN A 68 23.98 -31.34 20.83
C ASN A 68 24.99 -31.08 19.71
N LEU A 69 25.26 -29.81 19.37
CA LEU A 69 26.12 -29.46 18.23
C LEU A 69 27.57 -29.97 18.38
N PHE A 70 28.04 -30.16 19.60
CA PHE A 70 29.41 -30.64 19.88
C PHE A 70 29.46 -32.09 20.36
N GLY A 71 28.32 -32.77 20.45
CA GLY A 71 28.21 -34.12 21.00
C GLY A 71 28.93 -35.16 20.13
N VAL A 72 29.88 -35.85 20.75
CA VAL A 72 30.50 -37.06 20.21
C VAL A 72 29.40 -38.13 20.05
N GLY A 73 29.30 -38.75 18.86
CA GLY A 73 28.22 -39.70 18.53
C GLY A 73 26.91 -39.06 18.04
N SER A 74 26.67 -37.77 18.28
CA SER A 74 25.51 -37.02 17.74
C SER A 74 25.87 -36.15 16.52
N GLY A 75 26.84 -36.60 15.72
CA GLY A 75 27.34 -35.89 14.55
C GLY A 75 28.37 -34.78 14.86
N GLY A 76 28.86 -34.68 16.10
CA GLY A 76 30.04 -33.88 16.44
C GLY A 76 31.33 -34.43 15.83
N CYS A 77 32.45 -33.81 16.17
CA CYS A 77 33.78 -34.34 15.82
C CYS A 77 34.10 -35.64 16.61
N THR A 78 35.21 -36.31 16.24
CA THR A 78 35.66 -37.60 16.83
C THR A 78 35.86 -37.57 18.35
N ASP A 79 35.86 -38.73 18.99
CA ASP A 79 35.93 -38.92 20.45
C ASP A 79 37.10 -38.22 21.15
N PHE A 80 38.21 -37.98 20.46
CA PHE A 80 39.41 -37.31 21.01
C PHE A 80 39.36 -35.77 20.90
N HIS A 81 38.47 -35.23 20.08
CA HIS A 81 38.38 -33.80 19.81
C HIS A 81 36.95 -33.40 19.54
N SER A 82 36.33 -32.69 20.49
CA SER A 82 34.97 -32.21 20.34
C SER A 82 34.91 -31.03 19.38
N GLY A 83 33.78 -30.84 18.72
CA GLY A 83 33.68 -29.85 17.66
C GLY A 83 32.44 -29.96 16.80
N ILE A 84 32.32 -29.02 15.85
CA ILE A 84 31.25 -29.04 14.85
C ILE A 84 31.66 -30.04 13.78
N GLY A 85 31.17 -31.26 13.90
CA GLY A 85 31.38 -32.33 12.92
C GLY A 85 30.22 -32.49 11.95
N ASN A 86 30.34 -33.55 11.13
CA ASN A 86 29.36 -33.97 10.14
C ASN A 86 28.94 -32.82 9.20
N VAL A 87 29.93 -32.04 8.77
CA VAL A 87 29.75 -30.89 7.88
C VAL A 87 29.64 -31.38 6.44
N SER A 88 28.62 -30.91 5.73
CA SER A 88 28.41 -31.16 4.30
C SER A 88 29.25 -30.21 3.45
N TYR A 89 29.26 -28.92 3.80
CA TYR A 89 30.08 -27.91 3.14
C TYR A 89 30.24 -26.67 4.03
N ILE A 90 31.26 -25.87 3.74
CA ILE A 90 31.41 -24.52 4.28
C ILE A 90 31.05 -23.51 3.19
N LYS A 91 30.23 -22.53 3.56
CA LYS A 91 29.92 -21.38 2.72
C LYS A 91 30.60 -20.14 3.29
N ASP A 92 31.35 -19.41 2.47
CA ASP A 92 31.71 -18.03 2.77
C ASP A 92 30.51 -17.15 2.44
N ILE A 93 29.97 -16.49 3.45
CA ILE A 93 28.75 -15.71 3.32
C ILE A 93 29.06 -14.33 2.72
N LEU A 94 30.28 -13.82 2.85
CA LEU A 94 30.67 -12.54 2.24
C LEU A 94 30.77 -12.61 0.71
N THR A 95 31.08 -13.78 0.17
CA THR A 95 31.15 -14.03 -1.28
C THR A 95 29.98 -14.85 -1.81
N GLU A 96 29.12 -15.31 -0.90
CA GLU A 96 28.04 -16.27 -1.17
C GLU A 96 28.47 -17.59 -1.83
N THR A 97 29.75 -17.95 -1.75
CA THR A 97 30.29 -19.16 -2.40
C THR A 97 30.49 -20.33 -1.45
N VAL A 98 30.32 -21.54 -1.95
CA VAL A 98 30.79 -22.74 -1.24
C VAL A 98 32.32 -22.76 -1.33
N VAL A 99 33.00 -22.60 -0.19
CA VAL A 99 34.46 -22.55 -0.15
C VAL A 99 35.07 -23.94 -0.12
N THR A 100 34.39 -24.92 0.46
CA THR A 100 34.82 -26.33 0.45
C THR A 100 33.67 -27.27 0.79
N ALA A 101 33.68 -28.46 0.20
CA ALA A 101 32.84 -29.60 0.57
C ALA A 101 33.67 -30.75 1.20
N LYS A 102 34.99 -30.59 1.29
CA LYS A 102 35.89 -31.58 1.89
C LYS A 102 35.95 -31.44 3.42
N PHE A 103 35.72 -30.24 3.92
CA PHE A 103 35.74 -29.96 5.35
C PHE A 103 34.64 -30.70 6.10
N ASN A 104 35.03 -31.52 7.07
CA ASN A 104 34.13 -32.38 7.83
C ASN A 104 34.01 -31.95 9.29
N CYS A 105 35.08 -31.39 9.90
CA CYS A 105 35.10 -31.16 11.33
C CYS A 105 35.96 -29.96 11.79
N SER A 106 35.33 -29.06 12.57
CA SER A 106 36.00 -27.98 13.31
C SER A 106 36.31 -28.41 14.74
N LYS A 107 37.57 -28.76 15.03
CA LYS A 107 38.02 -29.21 16.35
C LYS A 107 38.09 -28.03 17.32
N PHE A 108 37.24 -28.06 18.33
CA PHE A 108 37.06 -27.00 19.30
C PHE A 108 38.03 -27.13 20.48
N GLY A 109 38.29 -28.32 21.01
CA GLY A 109 39.14 -28.50 22.20
C GLY A 109 39.55 -29.96 22.46
N SER A 110 40.47 -30.17 23.40
CA SER A 110 40.94 -31.52 23.81
C SER A 110 40.22 -32.09 25.03
N ASN A 111 39.43 -31.29 25.76
CA ASN A 111 38.70 -31.78 26.93
C ASN A 111 37.37 -32.39 26.46
N THR A 112 37.28 -33.71 26.54
CA THR A 112 36.16 -34.52 26.03
C THR A 112 35.15 -34.90 27.09
N ASP A 113 35.40 -34.56 28.36
CA ASP A 113 34.51 -34.91 29.47
C ASP A 113 33.10 -34.30 29.26
N PRO A 114 32.01 -35.10 29.36
CA PRO A 114 30.64 -34.65 29.08
C PRO A 114 30.11 -33.55 30.01
N ASN A 115 30.68 -33.42 31.21
CA ASN A 115 30.33 -32.38 32.16
C ASN A 115 31.23 -31.15 32.01
N LEU A 116 32.38 -31.29 31.36
CA LEU A 116 33.35 -30.23 31.13
C LEU A 116 33.37 -29.74 29.67
N GLY A 117 34.15 -28.68 29.42
CA GLY A 117 34.45 -28.19 28.07
C GLY A 117 33.21 -28.00 27.17
N TRP A 118 33.12 -28.82 26.12
CA TRP A 118 32.04 -28.76 25.13
C TRP A 118 30.70 -29.28 25.67
N GLY A 119 30.72 -30.27 26.57
CA GLY A 119 29.51 -30.83 27.15
C GLY A 119 28.80 -29.79 28.02
N ARG A 120 29.61 -28.97 28.73
CA ARG A 120 29.12 -27.78 29.42
C ARG A 120 28.57 -26.72 28.47
N MET A 121 29.17 -26.52 27.31
CA MET A 121 28.66 -25.59 26.30
C MET A 121 27.30 -26.04 25.75
N ASN A 122 27.18 -27.33 25.40
CA ASN A 122 25.93 -27.99 25.04
C ASN A 122 24.86 -27.81 26.12
N TYR A 123 25.22 -28.01 27.39
CA TYR A 123 24.34 -27.75 28.53
C TYR A 123 23.88 -26.29 28.59
N CYS A 124 24.79 -25.32 28.43
CA CYS A 124 24.48 -23.89 28.48
C CYS A 124 23.67 -23.39 27.26
N PHE A 125 23.65 -24.13 26.14
CA PHE A 125 22.67 -23.84 25.08
C PHE A 125 21.24 -24.21 25.45
N ARG A 126 21.04 -25.07 26.46
CA ARG A 126 19.71 -25.43 26.98
C ARG A 126 19.37 -24.74 28.31
N ASN A 127 20.38 -24.28 29.04
CA ASN A 127 20.23 -23.83 30.42
C ASN A 127 20.88 -22.47 30.66
N LYS A 128 20.39 -21.73 31.67
CA LYS A 128 21.01 -20.47 32.10
C LYS A 128 22.40 -20.74 32.70
N CYS A 129 23.39 -20.02 32.19
CA CYS A 129 24.77 -20.05 32.65
C CYS A 129 25.28 -18.60 32.82
N PRO A 130 25.07 -17.94 33.97
CA PRO A 130 25.37 -16.51 34.14
C PRO A 130 26.85 -16.13 34.00
N LYS A 131 27.76 -17.07 34.24
CA LYS A 131 29.21 -16.88 34.08
C LYS A 131 29.74 -17.43 32.74
N GLY A 132 28.87 -18.00 31.92
CA GLY A 132 29.23 -18.74 30.72
C GLY A 132 29.61 -20.19 30.98
N TYR A 133 30.02 -20.89 29.93
CA TYR A 133 30.24 -22.34 29.95
C TYR A 133 31.64 -22.76 30.43
N ALA A 134 32.55 -21.81 30.67
CA ALA A 134 33.84 -22.10 31.33
C ALA A 134 33.72 -22.36 32.84
N PHE A 135 32.58 -22.05 33.47
CA PHE A 135 32.45 -21.97 34.93
C PHE A 135 31.49 -23.00 35.51
N PHE A 136 31.94 -23.63 36.60
CA PHE A 136 31.19 -24.59 37.39
C PHE A 136 30.66 -23.95 38.67
N LYS A 137 29.43 -24.28 39.06
CA LYS A 137 28.88 -23.82 40.33
C LYS A 137 29.59 -24.57 41.45
N GLY A 138 30.27 -23.85 42.35
CA GLY A 138 30.90 -24.44 43.54
C GLY A 138 32.32 -24.99 43.37
N VAL A 139 32.94 -24.87 42.19
CA VAL A 139 34.33 -25.31 41.97
C VAL A 139 35.15 -24.17 41.34
N PRO A 140 36.36 -23.84 41.84
CA PRO A 140 37.21 -22.77 41.29
C PRO A 140 37.94 -23.16 39.99
N PHE A 141 37.54 -24.26 39.35
CA PHE A 141 38.14 -24.76 38.12
C PHE A 141 37.52 -24.06 36.89
N ARG A 142 38.37 -23.60 35.96
CA ARG A 142 37.95 -22.84 34.77
C ARG A 142 38.58 -23.43 33.50
N LEU A 143 37.76 -23.62 32.47
CA LEU A 143 38.18 -24.13 31.16
C LEU A 143 38.04 -23.06 30.07
N ASP A 144 38.74 -21.94 30.23
CA ASP A 144 38.67 -20.82 29.29
C ASP A 144 39.95 -20.60 28.46
N ASN A 145 40.93 -21.49 28.62
CA ASN A 145 42.24 -21.34 27.99
C ASN A 145 42.34 -22.04 26.62
N HIS A 146 41.34 -22.86 26.26
CA HIS A 146 41.38 -23.72 25.07
C HIS A 146 40.02 -23.85 24.40
N GLY A 147 39.91 -23.18 23.26
CA GLY A 147 39.19 -23.69 22.11
C GLY A 147 38.73 -22.63 21.12
N SER A 148 38.18 -23.11 20.01
CA SER A 148 38.02 -22.24 18.85
C SER A 148 37.06 -22.77 17.82
N PHE A 149 36.34 -21.85 17.18
CA PHE A 149 35.69 -22.15 15.92
C PHE A 149 36.62 -21.85 14.76
N SER A 150 36.66 -22.75 13.78
CA SER A 150 37.51 -22.57 12.61
C SER A 150 37.03 -23.42 11.45
N TYR A 151 37.47 -23.09 10.24
CA TYR A 151 37.40 -24.01 9.12
C TYR A 151 38.67 -23.94 8.27
N SER A 152 38.93 -24.99 7.50
CA SER A 152 39.91 -24.98 6.43
C SER A 152 39.22 -25.24 5.10
N ALA A 153 39.51 -24.44 4.07
CA ALA A 153 39.01 -24.69 2.73
C ALA A 153 39.74 -25.83 2.02
N SER A 154 40.97 -26.14 2.42
CA SER A 154 41.84 -27.14 1.78
C SER A 154 41.97 -28.47 2.55
N SER A 155 41.57 -28.50 3.83
CA SER A 155 41.71 -29.68 4.70
C SER A 155 40.35 -30.17 5.22
N GLU A 156 40.27 -31.45 5.55
CA GLU A 156 39.05 -32.06 6.12
C GLU A 156 38.79 -31.61 7.58
N PHE A 157 39.83 -31.17 8.26
CA PHE A 157 39.80 -30.76 9.66
C PHE A 157 40.50 -29.41 9.84
N SER A 158 40.04 -28.65 10.82
CA SER A 158 40.76 -27.48 11.35
C SER A 158 40.56 -27.40 12.87
N GLY A 159 41.21 -26.45 13.53
CA GLY A 159 40.97 -26.17 14.95
C GLY A 159 42.24 -25.95 15.74
N ILE A 160 42.19 -26.26 17.03
CA ILE A 160 43.27 -25.97 17.99
C ILE A 160 44.64 -26.57 17.64
N THR A 161 44.68 -27.62 16.81
CA THR A 161 45.89 -28.34 16.41
C THR A 161 46.21 -28.24 14.92
N HIS A 162 45.45 -27.48 14.14
CA HIS A 162 45.61 -27.44 12.69
C HIS A 162 45.55 -26.00 12.19
N ASP A 163 46.16 -25.77 11.04
CA ASP A 163 45.99 -24.49 10.38
C ASP A 163 44.57 -24.36 9.81
N ALA A 164 44.12 -23.12 9.64
CA ALA A 164 42.76 -22.80 9.26
C ALA A 164 42.73 -21.63 8.28
N THR A 165 41.67 -21.59 7.48
CA THR A 165 41.33 -20.45 6.62
C THR A 165 40.79 -19.29 7.45
N ALA A 166 39.96 -19.59 8.45
CA ALA A 166 39.52 -18.62 9.44
C ALA A 166 39.41 -19.28 10.82
N PHE A 167 39.61 -18.48 11.86
CA PHE A 167 39.70 -18.93 13.25
C PHE A 167 39.18 -17.84 14.20
N VAL A 168 38.42 -18.23 15.23
CA VAL A 168 38.13 -17.38 16.38
C VAL A 168 38.06 -18.19 17.66
N GLY A 169 38.80 -17.75 18.68
CA GLY A 169 38.89 -18.45 19.96
C GLY A 169 40.24 -18.30 20.63
N CYS A 170 40.56 -19.23 21.52
CA CYS A 170 41.77 -19.28 22.32
C CYS A 170 42.53 -20.60 22.14
N VAL A 171 43.86 -20.55 22.05
CA VAL A 171 44.72 -21.75 22.13
C VAL A 171 45.84 -21.48 23.11
N ALA A 172 45.90 -22.29 24.18
CA ALA A 172 46.91 -22.16 25.23
C ALA A 172 46.96 -20.73 25.81
N GLY A 173 45.77 -20.18 26.14
CA GLY A 173 45.60 -18.84 26.71
C GLY A 173 45.76 -17.67 25.73
N LYS A 174 46.15 -17.92 24.48
CA LYS A 174 46.23 -16.87 23.45
C LYS A 174 44.96 -16.82 22.62
N CYS A 175 44.23 -15.70 22.71
CA CYS A 175 42.94 -15.53 22.05
C CYS A 175 43.00 -14.51 20.90
N CYS A 176 42.35 -14.83 19.79
CA CYS A 176 42.28 -13.96 18.61
C CYS A 176 41.11 -14.32 17.71
N ALA A 177 40.79 -13.40 16.82
CA ALA A 177 40.21 -13.71 15.52
C ALA A 177 41.30 -13.65 14.45
N CYS A 178 41.31 -14.61 13.55
CA CYS A 178 42.22 -14.65 12.42
C CYS A 178 41.47 -15.07 11.15
N PHE A 179 41.82 -14.48 10.01
CA PHE A 179 41.18 -14.75 8.73
C PHE A 179 42.10 -14.39 7.56
N GLY A 180 41.82 -15.00 6.40
CA GLY A 180 42.43 -14.63 5.12
C GLY A 180 41.73 -13.49 4.40
N THR A 181 42.20 -13.18 3.19
CA THR A 181 41.53 -12.24 2.30
C THR A 181 40.13 -12.73 1.92
N LYS A 182 39.24 -11.81 1.52
CA LYS A 182 37.88 -12.13 1.07
C LYS A 182 37.92 -13.13 -0.09
N GLY A 183 37.21 -14.26 0.02
CA GLY A 183 37.25 -15.35 -0.96
C GLY A 183 38.51 -16.22 -0.94
N GLY A 184 39.46 -15.94 -0.04
CA GLY A 184 40.68 -16.72 0.13
C GLY A 184 40.40 -18.15 0.60
N ARG A 185 41.14 -19.11 0.06
CA ARG A 185 41.01 -20.55 0.36
C ARG A 185 42.26 -21.17 0.98
N GLY A 186 43.29 -20.36 1.23
CA GLY A 186 44.52 -20.82 1.87
C GLY A 186 44.36 -21.09 3.36
N HIS A 187 45.42 -21.58 3.97
CA HIS A 187 45.62 -21.55 5.42
C HIS A 187 46.22 -20.21 5.79
N TYR A 188 45.53 -19.42 6.62
CA TYR A 188 45.91 -18.08 7.02
C TYR A 188 46.19 -17.96 8.52
N CYS A 189 45.68 -18.93 9.27
CA CYS A 189 45.66 -18.95 10.72
C CYS A 189 46.29 -20.23 11.22
N SER A 190 47.40 -20.12 11.93
CA SER A 190 48.09 -21.25 12.56
C SER A 190 47.90 -21.25 14.07
N ARG A 191 48.42 -22.29 14.72
CA ARG A 191 48.29 -22.52 16.17
C ARG A 191 48.73 -21.31 16.99
N LYS A 192 48.10 -21.14 18.16
CA LYS A 192 48.39 -20.06 19.12
C LYS A 192 48.23 -18.65 18.52
N CYS A 193 47.25 -18.46 17.64
CA CYS A 193 46.93 -17.16 17.05
C CYS A 193 48.10 -16.55 16.29
N LYS A 194 48.63 -17.28 15.30
CA LYS A 194 49.73 -16.83 14.45
C LYS A 194 49.29 -16.75 12.98
N ALA A 195 49.57 -15.62 12.34
CA ALA A 195 49.24 -15.38 10.95
C ALA A 195 50.28 -16.08 10.07
N VAL A 196 49.80 -16.73 9.02
CA VAL A 196 50.61 -17.38 7.98
C VAL A 196 50.03 -17.03 6.62
N ASN A 197 50.83 -17.14 5.55
CA ASN A 197 50.39 -16.93 4.16
C ASN A 197 49.55 -15.65 3.93
N GLY A 198 49.92 -14.54 4.59
CA GLY A 198 49.20 -13.26 4.47
C GLY A 198 47.91 -13.15 5.32
N GLY A 199 47.71 -14.02 6.29
CA GLY A 199 46.60 -13.94 7.23
C GLY A 199 46.61 -12.68 8.09
N THR A 200 45.43 -12.23 8.49
CA THR A 200 45.25 -11.08 9.39
C THR A 200 44.81 -11.58 10.77
N ILE A 201 45.37 -11.00 11.84
CA ILE A 201 45.01 -11.29 13.23
C ILE A 201 44.43 -10.05 13.91
N ILE A 202 43.41 -10.27 14.73
CA ILE A 202 42.82 -9.31 15.66
C ILE A 202 42.83 -9.92 17.06
N THR A 203 43.50 -9.29 18.02
CA THR A 203 43.60 -9.73 19.43
C THR A 203 42.85 -8.83 20.42
N GLY A 204 42.50 -7.60 20.01
CA GLY A 204 41.79 -6.63 20.84
C GLY A 204 40.27 -6.67 20.67
N LYS A 205 39.69 -5.50 20.37
CA LYS A 205 38.25 -5.33 20.19
C LYS A 205 37.78 -6.04 18.91
N VAL A 206 37.09 -7.16 19.10
CA VAL A 206 36.49 -7.96 18.05
C VAL A 206 35.04 -8.23 18.40
N TYR A 207 34.17 -8.20 17.41
CA TYR A 207 32.78 -8.55 17.59
C TYR A 207 32.51 -9.86 16.88
N VAL A 208 31.94 -10.81 17.62
CA VAL A 208 31.66 -12.15 17.16
C VAL A 208 30.17 -12.39 17.31
N TRP A 209 29.52 -12.76 16.21
CA TRP A 209 28.14 -13.21 16.22
C TRP A 209 28.05 -14.65 15.77
N PHE A 210 27.07 -15.33 16.35
CA PHE A 210 26.75 -16.69 16.06
C PHE A 210 25.34 -16.73 15.49
N TRP A 211 25.15 -17.38 14.32
CA TRP A 211 23.87 -17.50 13.60
C TRP A 211 23.47 -18.94 13.32
N ILE A 212 22.18 -19.24 13.47
CA ILE A 212 21.62 -20.56 13.22
C ILE A 212 20.61 -20.42 12.12
N ARG A 213 20.56 -21.44 11.27
CA ARG A 213 19.46 -21.63 10.33
C ARG A 213 18.77 -22.95 10.66
N THR A 214 17.47 -22.90 10.92
CA THR A 214 16.65 -24.08 11.22
C THR A 214 16.11 -24.76 9.95
N ARG A 215 15.95 -23.99 8.88
CA ARG A 215 15.50 -24.45 7.57
C ARG A 215 16.06 -23.56 6.47
N MET A 216 16.31 -24.13 5.29
CA MET A 216 16.49 -23.33 4.09
C MET A 216 15.21 -22.54 3.81
N PRO A 217 15.30 -21.23 3.51
CA PRO A 217 14.19 -20.52 2.92
C PRO A 217 13.76 -21.29 1.68
N LYS A 218 12.49 -21.70 1.61
CA LYS A 218 11.94 -22.23 0.35
C LYS A 218 12.05 -21.10 -0.66
N ARG A 219 12.83 -21.29 -1.73
CA ARG A 219 12.85 -20.35 -2.85
C ARG A 219 11.48 -20.44 -3.52
N LEU A 220 10.63 -19.45 -3.26
CA LEU A 220 9.30 -19.35 -3.87
C LEU A 220 9.37 -18.90 -5.34
N TRP A 221 10.49 -18.28 -5.71
CA TRP A 221 10.74 -17.76 -7.05
C TRP A 221 12.22 -17.88 -7.41
N LYS A 222 12.51 -17.88 -8.71
CA LYS A 222 13.85 -17.78 -9.29
C LYS A 222 13.81 -16.75 -10.41
N ARG A 223 14.91 -16.01 -10.59
CA ARG A 223 15.10 -15.13 -11.75
C ARG A 223 15.24 -16.01 -12.99
N CYS A 224 14.37 -15.79 -13.96
CA CYS A 224 14.24 -16.63 -15.16
C CYS A 224 13.59 -15.78 -16.25
N MET A 225 14.28 -15.58 -17.37
CA MET A 225 13.74 -14.87 -18.52
C MET A 225 13.33 -15.89 -19.57
N GLU A 226 12.03 -16.15 -19.68
CA GLU A 226 11.43 -17.05 -20.66
C GLU A 226 10.71 -16.27 -21.74
N PHE A 227 10.81 -16.77 -22.97
CA PHE A 227 10.18 -16.18 -24.13
C PHE A 227 9.84 -17.25 -25.17
N LYS A 228 8.93 -16.91 -26.07
CA LYS A 228 8.54 -17.78 -27.19
C LYS A 228 9.21 -17.32 -28.46
N MET A 229 9.86 -18.23 -29.17
CA MET A 229 10.37 -18.02 -30.52
C MET A 229 9.59 -18.89 -31.51
N LYS A 230 9.42 -18.41 -32.74
CA LYS A 230 8.99 -19.24 -33.86
C LYS A 230 10.23 -19.88 -34.49
N THR A 231 10.17 -21.20 -34.68
CA THR A 231 11.14 -21.95 -35.47
C THR A 231 10.96 -21.63 -36.96
N GLU A 232 11.93 -22.03 -37.80
CA GLU A 232 11.84 -21.90 -39.26
C GLU A 232 10.60 -22.61 -39.84
N ALA A 233 10.15 -23.69 -39.18
CA ALA A 233 8.91 -24.39 -39.50
C ALA A 233 7.63 -23.69 -39.00
N GLY A 234 7.73 -22.47 -38.46
CA GLY A 234 6.60 -21.68 -37.93
C GLY A 234 6.07 -22.14 -36.57
N LYS A 235 6.56 -23.26 -36.02
CA LYS A 235 6.16 -23.77 -34.70
C LYS A 235 6.70 -22.87 -33.59
N SER A 236 5.83 -22.48 -32.66
CA SER A 236 6.22 -21.71 -31.48
C SER A 236 6.81 -22.62 -30.41
N GLU A 237 8.01 -22.31 -29.96
CA GLU A 237 8.73 -23.05 -28.91
C GLU A 237 9.21 -22.09 -27.81
N THR A 238 9.30 -22.61 -26.58
CA THR A 238 9.76 -21.85 -25.41
C THR A 238 11.27 -21.94 -25.29
N TYR A 239 11.88 -20.78 -25.02
CA TYR A 239 13.31 -20.62 -24.75
C TYR A 239 13.49 -19.83 -23.45
N TYR A 240 14.65 -19.98 -22.84
CA TYR A 240 15.09 -19.14 -21.73
C TYR A 240 16.50 -18.59 -21.97
N ILE A 241 16.82 -17.44 -21.38
CA ILE A 241 18.17 -16.88 -21.39
C ILE A 241 18.97 -17.44 -20.21
N ASP A 242 20.09 -18.10 -20.48
CA ASP A 242 21.03 -18.51 -19.44
C ASP A 242 21.75 -17.29 -18.86
N ARG A 243 21.71 -17.16 -17.53
CA ARG A 243 22.20 -15.97 -16.83
C ARG A 243 23.73 -15.83 -16.87
N MET A 244 24.46 -16.94 -17.00
CA MET A 244 25.92 -16.93 -16.97
C MET A 244 26.50 -16.61 -18.34
N THR A 245 25.88 -17.13 -19.39
CA THR A 245 26.37 -17.01 -20.78
C THR A 245 25.64 -15.92 -21.57
N GLY A 246 24.44 -15.53 -21.15
CA GLY A 246 23.57 -14.62 -21.90
C GLY A 246 22.95 -15.25 -23.15
N THR A 247 23.09 -16.57 -23.35
CA THR A 247 22.64 -17.26 -24.55
C THR A 247 21.26 -17.88 -24.37
N ALA A 248 20.51 -18.02 -25.48
CA ALA A 248 19.18 -18.60 -25.47
C ALA A 248 19.25 -20.14 -25.55
N HIS A 249 18.54 -20.82 -24.67
CA HIS A 249 18.43 -22.28 -24.64
C HIS A 249 16.97 -22.71 -24.75
N LYS A 250 16.72 -23.79 -25.49
CA LYS A 250 15.39 -24.39 -25.64
C LYS A 250 14.91 -24.98 -24.31
N GLY A 251 13.67 -24.70 -23.92
CA GLY A 251 13.04 -25.22 -22.70
C GLY A 251 12.61 -24.12 -21.73
N THR A 252 12.27 -24.52 -20.50
CA THR A 252 11.80 -23.66 -19.41
C THR A 252 12.79 -23.67 -18.25
N CYS A 253 13.11 -22.50 -17.68
CA CYS A 253 13.80 -22.38 -16.40
C CYS A 253 12.84 -22.20 -15.20
N SER A 254 11.52 -22.11 -15.45
CA SER A 254 10.47 -21.81 -14.47
C SER A 254 9.64 -23.02 -14.02
N GLU A 255 9.68 -24.16 -14.73
CA GLU A 255 8.74 -25.29 -14.58
C GLU A 255 8.58 -25.83 -13.14
N GLN A 256 9.62 -25.69 -12.31
CA GLN A 256 9.65 -26.12 -10.91
C GLN A 256 9.23 -25.05 -9.88
N PHE A 257 8.85 -23.84 -10.31
CA PHE A 257 8.51 -22.70 -9.45
C PHE A 257 7.06 -22.27 -9.66
N GLN A 258 6.31 -22.07 -8.57
CA GLN A 258 4.90 -21.64 -8.61
C GLN A 258 4.73 -20.19 -9.11
N ALA A 259 5.77 -19.37 -9.00
CA ALA A 259 5.81 -18.01 -9.51
C ALA A 259 7.23 -17.69 -10.02
N PHE A 260 7.33 -16.97 -11.13
CA PHE A 260 8.61 -16.52 -11.69
C PHE A 260 8.59 -15.01 -11.95
N LEU A 261 9.73 -14.37 -11.70
CA LEU A 261 9.96 -12.98 -12.04
C LEU A 261 10.65 -12.96 -13.40
N ASN A 262 9.91 -12.57 -14.44
CA ASN A 262 10.47 -12.35 -15.76
C ASN A 262 11.20 -11.00 -15.76
N GLU A 263 12.53 -11.00 -15.67
CA GLU A 263 13.36 -9.78 -15.80
C GLU A 263 13.30 -9.31 -17.26
N GLY A 264 12.22 -8.61 -17.60
CA GLY A 264 11.90 -8.18 -18.95
C GLY A 264 12.36 -6.78 -19.32
N THR A 265 13.22 -6.13 -18.53
CA THR A 265 13.68 -4.76 -18.76
C THR A 265 15.20 -4.68 -18.95
N LEU A 266 15.63 -4.25 -20.14
CA LEU A 266 17.04 -3.97 -20.46
C LEU A 266 17.28 -2.46 -20.51
N VAL A 267 18.39 -1.98 -19.96
CA VAL A 267 18.81 -0.59 -20.11
C VAL A 267 19.82 -0.50 -21.24
N VAL A 268 19.60 0.40 -22.20
CA VAL A 268 20.55 0.65 -23.30
C VAL A 268 20.84 2.13 -23.46
N LYS A 269 22.08 2.42 -23.88
CA LYS A 269 22.57 3.79 -23.98
C LYS A 269 21.94 4.60 -25.12
N ASN A 270 21.66 3.95 -26.25
CA ASN A 270 21.24 4.63 -27.48
C ASN A 270 20.45 3.72 -28.42
N LYS A 271 19.97 4.29 -29.55
CA LYS A 271 19.21 3.56 -30.58
C LYS A 271 19.99 2.41 -31.23
N GLU A 272 21.29 2.57 -31.45
CA GLU A 272 22.14 1.54 -32.04
C GLU A 272 22.22 0.31 -31.12
N SER A 273 22.46 0.54 -29.83
CA SER A 273 22.45 -0.50 -28.80
C SER A 273 21.09 -1.20 -28.69
N LEU A 274 19.99 -0.46 -28.85
CA LEU A 274 18.63 -1.02 -28.88
C LEU A 274 18.41 -1.97 -30.06
N ASN A 275 18.98 -1.67 -31.23
CA ASN A 275 18.85 -2.51 -32.43
C ASN A 275 19.66 -3.80 -32.35
N ASN A 276 20.74 -3.83 -31.55
CA ASN A 276 21.59 -5.00 -31.35
C ASN A 276 20.99 -6.03 -30.37
N ILE A 277 19.86 -5.71 -29.73
CA ILE A 277 19.19 -6.64 -28.82
C ILE A 277 18.53 -7.77 -29.62
N PRO A 278 18.68 -9.05 -29.20
CA PRO A 278 18.00 -10.18 -29.82
C PRO A 278 16.49 -9.95 -29.97
N SER A 279 15.91 -10.47 -31.06
CA SER A 279 14.48 -10.29 -31.37
C SER A 279 13.61 -11.14 -30.44
N VAL A 280 13.44 -10.67 -29.21
CA VAL A 280 12.61 -11.29 -28.18
C VAL A 280 11.28 -10.51 -28.09
N PRO A 281 10.16 -11.07 -28.58
CA PRO A 281 8.87 -10.40 -28.51
C PRO A 281 8.44 -10.10 -27.08
N GLY A 282 7.95 -8.89 -26.82
CA GLY A 282 7.49 -8.45 -25.49
C GLY A 282 8.59 -7.97 -24.55
N LEU A 283 9.84 -7.98 -24.99
CA LEU A 283 10.96 -7.41 -24.24
C LEU A 283 10.78 -5.90 -24.08
N LEU A 284 10.99 -5.41 -22.86
CA LEU A 284 11.02 -3.98 -22.56
C LEU A 284 12.46 -3.50 -22.53
N SER A 285 12.70 -2.30 -23.05
CA SER A 285 13.99 -1.65 -22.92
C SER A 285 13.86 -0.17 -22.64
N TYR A 286 14.56 0.30 -21.61
CA TYR A 286 14.69 1.71 -21.31
C TYR A 286 15.91 2.28 -22.03
N ARG A 287 15.72 3.39 -22.74
CA ARG A 287 16.80 4.11 -23.43
C ARG A 287 17.23 5.31 -22.61
N GLU A 288 18.52 5.36 -22.26
CA GLU A 288 19.08 6.45 -21.44
C GLU A 288 19.13 7.77 -22.20
N ASP A 289 19.42 7.74 -23.51
CA ASP A 289 19.58 8.96 -24.33
C ASP A 289 18.31 9.78 -24.53
N ASN A 290 17.13 9.18 -24.34
CA ASN A 290 15.86 9.87 -24.54
C ASN A 290 14.82 9.57 -23.46
N GLU A 291 15.23 8.88 -22.40
CA GLU A 291 14.44 8.55 -21.22
C GLU A 291 13.10 7.84 -21.52
N LYS A 292 13.02 7.10 -22.64
CA LYS A 292 11.79 6.41 -23.06
C LYS A 292 11.87 4.91 -22.86
N LEU A 293 10.72 4.34 -22.52
CA LEU A 293 10.51 2.89 -22.44
C LEU A 293 10.02 2.37 -23.79
N TYR A 294 10.65 1.31 -24.28
CA TYR A 294 10.36 0.67 -25.55
C TYR A 294 9.88 -0.76 -25.33
N VAL A 295 8.96 -1.23 -26.17
CA VAL A 295 8.54 -2.63 -26.24
C VAL A 295 8.89 -3.22 -27.60
N LYS A 296 9.44 -4.43 -27.61
CA LYS A 296 9.73 -5.17 -28.84
C LYS A 296 8.46 -5.81 -29.39
N LYS A 297 7.94 -5.32 -30.52
CA LYS A 297 6.83 -5.93 -31.27
C LYS A 297 7.39 -6.60 -32.54
N GLY A 298 7.57 -7.92 -32.49
CA GLY A 298 8.24 -8.65 -33.57
C GLY A 298 9.68 -8.15 -33.75
N ASN A 299 10.05 -7.72 -34.96
CA ASN A 299 11.39 -7.20 -35.24
C ASN A 299 11.55 -5.69 -34.96
N LYS A 300 10.47 -4.99 -34.58
CA LYS A 300 10.47 -3.53 -34.36
C LYS A 300 10.42 -3.17 -32.88
N TRP A 301 10.96 -2.00 -32.56
CA TRP A 301 10.90 -1.39 -31.23
C TRP A 301 9.95 -0.19 -31.28
N ASP A 302 8.91 -0.22 -30.45
CA ASP A 302 7.94 0.87 -30.34
C ASP A 302 8.08 1.52 -28.96
N ALA A 303 8.12 2.86 -28.91
CA ALA A 303 8.08 3.57 -27.65
C ALA A 303 6.68 3.46 -27.03
N ILE A 304 6.58 3.04 -25.77
CA ILE A 304 5.32 3.03 -25.03
C ILE A 304 4.92 4.48 -24.78
N GLY A 305 3.67 4.84 -25.13
CA GLY A 305 3.18 6.21 -24.97
C GLY A 305 3.69 7.17 -26.06
N SER A 306 3.90 6.68 -27.29
CA SER A 306 4.28 7.57 -28.40
C SER A 306 3.19 8.61 -28.66
N GLU A 307 3.59 9.89 -28.81
CA GLU A 307 2.66 10.99 -29.05
C GLU A 307 1.74 10.78 -30.26
N ASN A 308 2.18 10.04 -31.28
CA ASN A 308 1.41 9.81 -32.50
C ASN A 308 0.21 8.88 -32.27
N GLU A 309 0.35 7.84 -31.45
CA GLU A 309 -0.78 6.97 -31.09
C GLU A 309 -1.80 7.75 -30.26
N THR A 310 -1.34 8.56 -29.30
CA THR A 310 -2.20 9.44 -28.50
C THR A 310 -2.89 10.49 -29.37
N LYS A 311 -2.18 11.14 -30.30
CA LYS A 311 -2.75 12.13 -31.25
C LYS A 311 -3.83 11.51 -32.14
N ASN A 312 -3.62 10.29 -32.65
CA ASN A 312 -4.61 9.62 -33.49
C ASN A 312 -5.89 9.24 -32.71
N LEU A 313 -5.74 8.77 -31.47
CA LEU A 313 -6.90 8.48 -30.60
C LEU A 313 -7.69 9.76 -30.29
N VAL A 314 -6.99 10.84 -29.92
CA VAL A 314 -7.61 12.14 -29.66
C VAL A 314 -8.30 12.69 -30.92
N MET A 315 -7.67 12.59 -32.09
CA MET A 315 -8.26 13.07 -33.34
C MET A 315 -9.55 12.32 -33.71
N THR A 316 -9.57 11.00 -33.47
CA THR A 316 -10.75 10.16 -33.75
C THR A 316 -11.91 10.55 -32.84
N GLU A 317 -11.65 10.76 -31.55
CA GLU A 317 -12.67 11.17 -30.58
C GLU A 317 -13.21 12.59 -30.88
N VAL A 318 -12.33 13.53 -31.23
CA VAL A 318 -12.72 14.89 -31.63
C VAL A 318 -13.63 14.85 -32.86
N THR A 319 -13.27 14.06 -33.89
CA THR A 319 -14.09 13.91 -35.11
C THR A 319 -15.49 13.37 -34.79
N HIS A 320 -15.58 12.41 -33.86
CA HIS A 320 -16.86 11.84 -33.43
C HIS A 320 -17.72 12.87 -32.68
N LEU A 321 -17.12 13.65 -31.78
CA LEU A 321 -17.81 14.71 -31.04
C LEU A 321 -18.32 15.83 -31.96
N GLU A 322 -17.55 16.23 -32.96
CA GLU A 322 -17.96 17.23 -33.95
C GLU A 322 -19.20 16.79 -34.73
N LYS A 323 -19.24 15.53 -35.15
CA LYS A 323 -20.41 14.96 -35.84
C LYS A 323 -21.65 14.96 -34.95
N ASN A 324 -21.52 14.52 -33.70
CA ASN A 324 -22.63 14.51 -32.75
C ASN A 324 -23.18 15.92 -32.48
N LEU A 325 -22.30 16.91 -32.38
CA LEU A 325 -22.69 18.31 -32.20
C LEU A 325 -23.45 18.86 -33.42
N ALA A 326 -23.02 18.50 -34.64
CA ALA A 326 -23.69 18.91 -35.87
C ALA A 326 -25.11 18.30 -35.97
N ASP A 327 -25.27 17.03 -35.62
CA ASP A 327 -26.57 16.35 -35.63
C ASP A 327 -27.50 16.93 -34.55
N GLN A 328 -26.98 17.22 -33.36
CA GLN A 328 -27.75 17.85 -32.29
C GLN A 328 -28.26 19.24 -32.68
N LYS A 329 -27.43 20.06 -33.36
CA LYS A 329 -27.84 21.37 -33.89
C LYS A 329 -28.99 21.26 -34.90
N LYS A 330 -28.95 20.27 -35.79
CA LYS A 330 -30.04 20.02 -36.76
C LYS A 330 -31.34 19.65 -36.06
N ILE A 331 -31.28 18.76 -35.07
CA ILE A 331 -32.46 18.35 -34.29
C ILE A 331 -33.05 19.54 -33.53
N GLN A 332 -32.20 20.37 -32.93
CA GLN A 332 -32.66 21.57 -32.23
C GLN A 332 -33.31 22.58 -33.18
N GLY A 333 -32.72 22.82 -34.36
CA GLY A 333 -33.31 23.69 -35.38
C GLY A 333 -34.70 23.22 -35.84
N ALA A 334 -34.87 21.92 -36.11
CA ALA A 334 -36.16 21.36 -36.49
C ALA A 334 -37.21 21.49 -35.38
N ARG A 335 -36.83 21.29 -34.11
CA ARG A 335 -37.72 21.50 -32.96
C ARG A 335 -38.17 22.95 -32.84
N THR A 336 -37.26 23.90 -33.01
CA THR A 336 -37.58 25.33 -32.95
C THR A 336 -38.58 25.72 -34.03
N GLN A 337 -38.35 25.30 -35.28
CA GLN A 337 -39.28 25.58 -36.39
C GLN A 337 -40.67 24.99 -36.17
N ASN A 338 -40.74 23.75 -35.65
CA ASN A 338 -42.02 23.12 -35.32
C ASN A 338 -42.75 23.87 -34.19
N LEU A 339 -42.02 24.34 -33.18
CA LEU A 339 -42.59 25.11 -32.08
C LEU A 339 -43.11 26.46 -32.55
N GLU A 340 -42.34 27.19 -33.37
CA GLU A 340 -42.74 28.47 -33.97
C GLU A 340 -44.02 28.31 -34.81
N SER A 341 -44.09 27.28 -35.65
CA SER A 341 -45.28 26.97 -36.45
C SER A 341 -46.51 26.70 -35.56
N SER A 342 -46.32 25.92 -34.49
CA SER A 342 -47.41 25.63 -33.54
C SER A 342 -47.87 26.87 -32.76
N ILE A 343 -46.95 27.78 -32.40
CA ILE A 343 -47.27 29.03 -31.69
C ILE A 343 -48.06 29.95 -32.63
N ASN A 344 -47.59 30.15 -33.86
CA ASN A 344 -48.26 31.00 -34.85
C ASN A 344 -49.69 30.51 -35.13
N LYS A 345 -49.89 29.20 -35.26
CA LYS A 345 -51.24 28.63 -35.45
C LYS A 345 -52.17 28.95 -34.28
N ARG A 346 -51.70 28.86 -33.04
CA ARG A 346 -52.50 29.19 -31.85
C ARG A 346 -52.82 30.67 -31.76
N LEU A 347 -51.89 31.56 -32.12
CA LEU A 347 -52.13 32.99 -32.15
C LEU A 347 -53.25 33.35 -33.13
N THR A 348 -53.21 32.81 -34.35
CA THR A 348 -54.27 33.05 -35.34
C THR A 348 -55.64 32.56 -34.86
N GLN A 349 -55.69 31.40 -34.21
CA GLN A 349 -56.94 30.88 -33.62
C GLN A 349 -57.48 31.78 -32.51
N LEU A 350 -56.60 32.31 -31.65
CA LEU A 350 -56.98 33.20 -30.56
C LEU A 350 -57.54 34.53 -31.09
N GLU A 351 -56.90 35.11 -32.10
CA GLU A 351 -57.37 36.34 -32.75
C GLU A 351 -58.77 36.17 -33.35
N GLN A 352 -59.02 35.05 -34.04
CA GLN A 352 -60.33 34.73 -34.61
C GLN A 352 -61.41 34.61 -33.51
N HIS A 353 -61.09 33.94 -32.40
CA HIS A 353 -62.01 33.76 -31.30
C HIS A 353 -62.36 35.08 -30.60
N LEU A 354 -61.37 35.97 -30.41
CA LEU A 354 -61.59 37.30 -29.83
C LEU A 354 -62.51 38.17 -30.71
N LYS A 355 -62.26 38.20 -32.02
CA LYS A 355 -63.12 38.92 -32.98
C LYS A 355 -64.57 38.44 -32.94
N ALA A 356 -64.78 37.12 -32.87
CA ALA A 356 -66.12 36.55 -32.78
C ALA A 356 -66.86 36.96 -31.48
N ARG A 357 -66.15 37.02 -30.35
CA ARG A 357 -66.74 37.44 -29.07
C ARG A 357 -67.11 38.92 -29.04
N LEU A 358 -66.27 39.81 -29.58
CA LEU A 358 -66.54 41.24 -29.66
C LEU A 358 -67.84 41.53 -30.42
N LYS A 359 -68.00 40.93 -31.60
CA LYS A 359 -69.22 41.07 -32.42
C LYS A 359 -70.50 40.63 -31.68
N LYS A 360 -70.40 39.64 -30.78
CA LYS A 360 -71.53 39.14 -29.99
C LYS A 360 -71.92 40.10 -28.86
N ILE A 361 -70.98 40.88 -28.34
CA ILE A 361 -71.23 41.86 -27.26
C ILE A 361 -71.86 43.13 -27.84
N GLU A 362 -71.34 43.63 -28.95
CA GLU A 362 -71.87 44.83 -29.64
C GLU A 362 -73.35 44.65 -30.04
N GLY A 363 -73.78 43.43 -30.36
CA GLY A 363 -75.18 43.14 -30.72
C GLY A 363 -76.17 43.04 -29.54
N LYS A 364 -75.74 43.13 -28.27
CA LYS A 364 -76.59 42.81 -27.11
C LYS A 364 -76.83 43.94 -26.09
N VAL A 365 -76.27 45.13 -26.26
CA VAL A 365 -76.42 46.22 -25.27
C VAL A 365 -76.84 47.52 -25.93
N PRO A 366 -78.15 47.87 -25.97
CA PRO A 366 -78.57 49.24 -26.24
C PRO A 366 -78.51 50.05 -24.94
N TYR A 367 -77.38 50.73 -24.69
CA TYR A 367 -77.29 51.67 -23.56
C TYR A 367 -77.93 53.00 -23.98
N THR A 368 -79.20 53.24 -23.64
CA THR A 368 -79.92 54.46 -24.03
C THR A 368 -79.89 55.58 -22.99
N GLY A 369 -79.22 55.38 -21.85
CA GLY A 369 -79.02 56.43 -20.83
C GLY A 369 -80.30 56.99 -20.18
N ARG A 370 -81.46 56.34 -20.35
CA ARG A 370 -82.75 56.76 -19.80
C ARG A 370 -83.23 55.82 -18.71
N TRP A 371 -83.72 56.38 -17.61
CA TRP A 371 -84.36 55.62 -16.54
C TRP A 371 -85.65 54.95 -17.03
N PRO A 372 -86.00 53.75 -16.54
CA PRO A 372 -87.25 53.06 -16.90
C PRO A 372 -88.49 53.93 -16.61
N SER A 373 -89.54 53.75 -17.41
CA SER A 373 -90.86 54.35 -17.19
C SER A 373 -91.57 53.70 -16.00
N GLY A 374 -92.28 54.49 -15.19
CA GLY A 374 -93.03 54.04 -14.02
C GLY A 374 -92.79 54.93 -12.79
N SER A 375 -93.55 54.70 -11.71
CA SER A 375 -93.38 55.39 -10.43
C SER A 375 -92.52 54.58 -9.48
N TYR A 376 -91.44 55.17 -9.01
CA TYR A 376 -90.55 54.57 -8.03
C TYR A 376 -89.78 55.66 -7.28
N CYS A 377 -89.39 55.32 -6.07
CA CYS A 377 -88.55 56.16 -5.23
C CYS A 377 -87.17 55.52 -5.10
N ILE A 378 -86.14 56.36 -5.17
CA ILE A 378 -84.76 56.01 -4.81
C ILE A 378 -84.36 56.78 -3.57
N LEU A 379 -83.50 56.22 -2.73
CA LEU A 379 -82.99 56.94 -1.55
C LEU A 379 -82.18 58.15 -2.02
N ALA A 380 -82.49 59.31 -1.45
CA ALA A 380 -81.86 60.56 -1.85
C ALA A 380 -80.46 60.67 -1.25
N ASN A 381 -79.52 61.22 -2.02
CA ASN A 381 -78.19 61.61 -1.57
C ASN A 381 -77.80 62.90 -2.30
N GLY A 382 -78.12 64.05 -1.72
CA GLY A 382 -78.10 65.34 -2.39
C GLY A 382 -79.33 65.60 -3.27
N LYS A 383 -79.17 66.43 -4.31
CA LYS A 383 -80.27 66.87 -5.18
C LYS A 383 -80.87 65.70 -5.96
N CYS A 384 -82.19 65.65 -6.09
CA CYS A 384 -82.85 64.59 -6.86
C CYS A 384 -82.51 64.67 -8.35
N PRO A 385 -82.34 63.53 -9.04
CA PRO A 385 -82.16 63.49 -10.49
C PRO A 385 -83.34 64.18 -11.20
N SER A 386 -83.09 64.67 -12.43
CA SER A 386 -84.14 65.31 -13.23
C SER A 386 -85.35 64.37 -13.40
N GLY A 387 -86.55 64.91 -13.15
CA GLY A 387 -87.80 64.14 -13.16
C GLY A 387 -88.16 63.44 -11.85
N PHE A 388 -87.37 63.61 -10.78
CA PHE A 388 -87.71 63.13 -9.44
C PHE A 388 -87.93 64.31 -8.49
N SER A 389 -88.93 64.17 -7.63
CA SER A 389 -89.26 65.11 -6.56
C SER A 389 -88.75 64.57 -5.22
N ARG A 390 -88.22 65.47 -4.38
CA ARG A 390 -87.71 65.09 -3.07
C ARG A 390 -88.86 64.97 -2.07
N SER A 391 -88.91 63.83 -1.37
CA SER A 391 -89.84 63.57 -0.28
C SER A 391 -89.05 63.14 0.95
N HIS A 392 -89.44 63.62 2.13
CA HIS A 392 -88.80 63.20 3.38
C HIS A 392 -89.80 63.12 4.52
N GLY A 393 -89.51 62.23 5.46
CA GLY A 393 -90.28 62.05 6.68
C GLY A 393 -89.38 61.57 7.80
N TYR A 394 -89.85 61.73 9.04
CA TYR A 394 -89.13 61.25 10.21
C TYR A 394 -90.07 60.64 11.24
N MET A 395 -89.52 59.70 12.01
CA MET A 395 -90.09 59.19 13.24
C MET A 395 -89.05 59.40 14.33
N LYS A 396 -89.42 60.13 15.39
CA LYS A 396 -88.50 60.53 16.46
C LYS A 396 -88.91 59.95 17.80
N ALA A 397 -87.94 59.83 18.71
CA ALA A 397 -88.14 59.32 20.06
C ALA A 397 -88.82 57.93 20.06
N ILE A 398 -88.34 57.03 19.21
CA ILE A 398 -88.79 55.64 19.16
C ILE A 398 -88.16 54.90 20.35
N LYS A 399 -88.98 54.40 21.27
CA LYS A 399 -88.49 53.59 22.40
C LYS A 399 -88.04 52.21 21.91
N MET A 400 -86.80 51.86 22.19
CA MET A 400 -86.24 50.56 21.85
C MET A 400 -86.41 49.60 23.03
N TYR A 401 -86.78 48.35 22.71
CA TYR A 401 -86.91 47.28 23.71
C TYR A 401 -85.56 46.90 24.35
N THR A 402 -84.46 47.00 23.59
CA THR A 402 -83.09 46.71 24.06
C THR A 402 -82.09 47.62 23.36
N THR A 403 -80.88 47.75 23.93
CA THR A 403 -79.94 48.84 23.64
C THR A 403 -78.62 48.38 23.00
N ASN A 404 -78.58 47.15 22.45
CA ASN A 404 -77.39 46.64 21.76
C ASN A 404 -77.42 46.92 20.24
N SER A 405 -76.25 46.88 19.61
CA SER A 405 -76.06 47.21 18.18
C SER A 405 -76.73 46.25 17.19
N ALA A 406 -77.24 45.10 17.66
CA ALA A 406 -78.02 44.19 16.83
C ALA A 406 -79.45 44.70 16.58
N TYR A 407 -79.98 45.57 17.44
CA TYR A 407 -81.35 46.09 17.30
C TYR A 407 -81.43 47.50 16.72
N MET A 408 -80.40 48.32 16.92
CA MET A 408 -80.30 49.63 16.28
C MET A 408 -78.84 50.00 16.03
N LYS A 409 -78.54 50.34 14.78
CA LYS A 409 -77.21 50.80 14.36
C LYS A 409 -77.36 52.18 13.75
N GLN A 410 -76.71 53.16 14.34
CA GLN A 410 -76.65 54.50 13.77
C GLN A 410 -75.93 54.45 12.43
N VAL A 411 -76.57 54.97 11.39
CA VAL A 411 -76.05 54.95 10.02
C VAL A 411 -76.66 56.08 9.21
N TYR A 412 -75.89 56.60 8.27
CA TYR A 412 -76.34 57.53 7.24
C TYR A 412 -76.24 56.81 5.90
N PHE A 413 -77.30 56.89 5.10
CA PHE A 413 -77.30 56.37 3.74
C PHE A 413 -77.95 57.41 2.84
N GLY A 414 -77.07 58.17 2.19
CA GLY A 414 -77.42 59.44 1.58
C GLY A 414 -77.92 60.42 2.64
N ASP A 415 -79.07 61.05 2.35
CA ASP A 415 -79.71 62.02 3.22
C ASP A 415 -80.72 61.37 4.19
N SER A 416 -80.83 60.04 4.15
CA SER A 416 -81.56 59.25 5.14
C SER A 416 -80.63 58.83 6.27
N LYS A 417 -81.17 58.70 7.48
CA LYS A 417 -80.38 58.32 8.65
C LYS A 417 -81.20 57.62 9.72
N ILE A 418 -80.54 56.72 10.42
CA ILE A 418 -80.97 56.18 11.71
C ILE A 418 -80.04 56.77 12.76
N MET A 419 -80.59 57.40 13.80
CA MET A 419 -79.84 58.02 14.88
C MET A 419 -80.27 57.45 16.23
N CYS A 420 -79.31 57.32 17.14
CA CYS A 420 -79.59 56.98 18.53
C CYS A 420 -79.53 58.21 19.43
N HIS A 421 -80.28 58.21 20.53
CA HIS A 421 -80.08 59.15 21.64
C HIS A 421 -79.17 58.50 22.71
N ASP A 422 -78.44 59.31 23.48
CA ASP A 422 -77.65 58.94 24.68
C ASP A 422 -76.91 57.59 24.60
N SER A 423 -75.97 57.48 23.65
CA SER A 423 -75.16 56.26 23.41
C SER A 423 -76.00 55.01 23.06
N CYS A 424 -77.12 55.19 22.37
CA CYS A 424 -78.09 54.13 22.01
C CYS A 424 -78.78 53.46 23.21
N ARG A 425 -78.87 54.16 24.36
CA ARG A 425 -79.51 53.64 25.58
C ARG A 425 -81.02 53.91 25.61
N GLY A 426 -81.73 53.39 24.60
CA GLY A 426 -83.18 53.13 24.70
C GLY A 426 -84.09 53.95 23.80
N TRP A 427 -83.57 54.95 23.08
CA TRP A 427 -84.36 55.78 22.16
C TRP A 427 -83.61 56.07 20.86
N GLY A 428 -84.34 56.22 19.75
CA GLY A 428 -83.76 56.58 18.46
C GLY A 428 -84.73 57.26 17.50
N ASP A 429 -84.16 57.80 16.42
CA ASP A 429 -84.87 58.49 15.35
C ASP A 429 -84.56 57.81 14.01
N LEU A 430 -85.59 57.68 13.16
CA LEU A 430 -85.45 57.29 11.76
C LEU A 430 -85.88 58.47 10.88
N VAL A 431 -85.01 58.89 9.99
CA VAL A 431 -85.29 59.88 8.95
C VAL A 431 -85.09 59.22 7.59
N ILE A 432 -86.13 59.18 6.77
CA ILE A 432 -86.04 58.69 5.39
C ILE A 432 -86.26 59.86 4.45
N THR A 433 -85.31 60.02 3.53
CA THR A 433 -85.37 60.99 2.45
C THR A 433 -85.18 60.25 1.12
N ALA A 434 -86.13 60.42 0.21
CA ALA A 434 -86.16 59.79 -1.08
C ALA A 434 -86.41 60.79 -2.22
N CYS A 435 -85.97 60.43 -3.41
CA CYS A 435 -86.32 61.06 -4.66
C CYS A 435 -87.33 60.16 -5.36
N CYS A 436 -88.55 60.65 -5.55
CA CYS A 436 -89.66 59.89 -6.13
C CYS A 436 -90.06 60.47 -7.48
N LYS A 437 -90.28 59.60 -8.46
CA LYS A 437 -90.77 59.94 -9.80
C LYS A 437 -92.21 59.53 -9.99
#